data_AF-A0A820KTW9-F1
#
_entry.id   AF-A0A820KTW9-F1
#
_cell.length_a   1.000
_cell.length_b   1.000
_cell.length_c   1.000
_cell.angle_alpha   90.00
_cell.angle_beta   90.00
_cell.angle_gamma   90.00
#
_symmetry.space_group_name_H-M   'P 1'
#
loop_
_entity.id
_entity.type
_entity.pdbx_description
1 polymer ?
#
loop_
_entity_poly.entity_id
_entity_poly.type
_entity_poly.pdbx_seq_one_letter_code
_entity_poly.pdbx_strand_id
1 'polypeptide(L)'
;SFRYPSTFSRLLPYVLQLEFILDQALMIGDKEKAECITKLITQFGENLAQLIVQMAITPNQQIQTLSHKFCCLVMKCTDMKGQYPVEETCSELTFSFWYALQEEVTSADEDEKQIVLLELFRPYFERLIEVLIAKGQLQENDSIFTSEDKETFRCYRVDITDTM
;
A
#
# COMPACT_ATOMS: atom_id res chain seq x y z
N SER A 1 9.23 24.19 3.83
CA SER A 1 8.51 25.03 2.86
C SER A 1 8.37 24.25 1.55
N PHE A 2 7.29 23.49 1.38
CA PHE A 2 7.02 22.77 0.13
C PHE A 2 6.08 23.61 -0.75
N ARG A 3 6.53 23.90 -1.98
CA ARG A 3 5.91 24.82 -2.94
C ARG A 3 4.81 24.17 -3.81
N TYR A 4 4.46 22.90 -3.60
CA TYR A 4 3.57 22.14 -4.49
C TYR A 4 2.41 21.31 -3.86
N PRO A 5 1.87 21.56 -2.65
CA PRO A 5 0.73 20.79 -2.12
C PRO A 5 -0.51 20.79 -3.04
N SER A 6 -0.71 21.87 -3.79
CA SER A 6 -1.88 22.08 -4.64
C SER A 6 -1.86 21.30 -5.96
N THR A 7 -0.69 20.98 -6.51
CA THR A 7 -0.61 20.19 -7.76
C THR A 7 -0.81 18.71 -7.49
N PHE A 8 -0.20 18.18 -6.43
CA PHE A 8 -0.31 16.75 -6.09
C PHE A 8 -1.69 16.36 -5.57
N SER A 9 -2.33 17.21 -4.77
CA SER A 9 -3.74 17.01 -4.39
C SER A 9 -4.69 17.01 -5.60
N ARG A 10 -4.34 17.69 -6.69
CA ARG A 10 -5.07 17.64 -7.96
C ARG A 10 -4.82 16.38 -8.79
N LEU A 11 -3.69 15.71 -8.58
CA LEU A 11 -3.34 14.46 -9.28
C LEU A 11 -3.95 13.24 -8.61
N LEU A 12 -4.13 13.26 -7.29
CA LEU A 12 -4.66 12.14 -6.53
C LEU A 12 -6.00 11.59 -7.07
N PRO A 13 -7.00 12.40 -7.47
CA PRO A 13 -8.22 11.88 -8.09
C PRO A 13 -8.00 11.08 -9.37
N TYR A 14 -6.95 11.38 -10.15
CA TYR A 14 -6.61 10.62 -11.35
C TYR A 14 -5.90 9.31 -11.00
N VAL A 15 -5.04 9.32 -9.98
CA VAL A 15 -4.41 8.10 -9.47
C VAL A 15 -5.46 7.15 -8.89
N LEU A 16 -6.48 7.68 -8.20
CA LEU A 16 -7.61 6.87 -7.72
C LEU A 16 -8.42 6.24 -8.86
N GLN A 17 -8.47 6.85 -10.05
CA GLN A 17 -9.13 6.23 -11.22
C GLN A 17 -8.36 5.01 -11.76
N LEU A 18 -7.09 4.85 -11.40
CA LEU A 18 -6.32 3.66 -11.74
C LEU A 18 -6.89 2.40 -11.08
N GLU A 19 -7.63 2.53 -9.98
CA GLU A 19 -8.32 1.41 -9.33
C GLU A 19 -9.20 0.65 -10.33
N PHE A 20 -9.96 1.37 -11.16
CA PHE A 20 -10.82 0.76 -12.17
C PHE A 20 -10.02 0.01 -13.23
N ILE A 21 -8.86 0.54 -13.62
CA ILE A 21 -7.98 -0.09 -14.60
C ILE A 21 -7.29 -1.32 -14.00
N LEU A 22 -6.92 -1.26 -12.72
CA LEU A 22 -6.40 -2.39 -11.95
C LEU A 22 -7.44 -3.51 -11.90
N ASP A 23 -8.69 -3.19 -11.53
CA ASP A 23 -9.77 -4.17 -11.48
C ASP A 23 -10.02 -4.86 -12.82
N GLN A 24 -9.95 -4.11 -13.93
CA GLN A 24 -10.03 -4.70 -15.26
C GLN A 24 -8.86 -5.64 -15.56
N ALA A 25 -7.63 -5.24 -15.23
CA ALA A 25 -6.44 -6.06 -15.44
C ALA A 25 -6.54 -7.38 -14.66
N LEU A 26 -6.98 -7.31 -13.40
CA LEU A 26 -7.21 -8.48 -12.56
C LEU A 26 -8.32 -9.39 -13.11
N MET A 27 -9.43 -8.81 -13.60
CA MET A 27 -10.55 -9.57 -14.16
C MET A 27 -10.14 -10.39 -15.39
N ILE A 28 -9.28 -9.86 -16.24
CA ILE A 28 -8.82 -10.56 -17.46
C ILE A 28 -7.55 -11.39 -17.23
N GLY A 29 -6.98 -11.38 -16.01
CA GLY A 29 -5.77 -12.11 -15.66
C GLY A 29 -4.46 -11.51 -16.21
N ASP A 30 -4.45 -10.22 -16.53
CA ASP A 30 -3.28 -9.50 -17.05
C ASP A 30 -2.36 -9.07 -15.89
N LYS A 31 -1.49 -9.99 -15.47
CA LYS A 31 -0.57 -9.81 -14.34
C LYS A 31 0.42 -8.66 -14.57
N GLU A 32 0.97 -8.54 -15.79
CA GLU A 32 1.96 -7.51 -16.13
C GLU A 32 1.34 -6.10 -16.00
N LYS A 33 0.11 -5.93 -16.49
CA LYS A 33 -0.61 -4.67 -16.35
C LYS A 33 -0.99 -4.37 -14.90
N ALA A 34 -1.46 -5.37 -14.15
CA ALA A 34 -1.76 -5.21 -12.73
C ALA A 34 -0.51 -4.80 -11.94
N GLU A 35 0.63 -5.41 -12.22
CA GLU A 35 1.92 -5.06 -11.62
C GLU A 35 2.34 -3.64 -11.97
N CYS A 36 2.29 -3.26 -13.25
CA CYS A 36 2.62 -1.90 -13.69
C CYS A 36 1.75 -0.83 -13.02
N ILE A 37 0.44 -1.07 -12.92
CA ILE A 37 -0.49 -0.14 -12.26
C ILE A 37 -0.19 -0.07 -10.76
N THR A 38 0.06 -1.21 -10.12
CA THR A 38 0.43 -1.27 -8.71
C THR A 38 1.71 -0.48 -8.43
N LYS A 39 2.76 -0.68 -9.24
CA LYS A 39 4.01 0.11 -9.15
C LYS A 39 3.74 1.61 -9.24
N LEU A 40 2.90 2.04 -10.17
CA LEU A 40 2.58 3.46 -10.33
C LEU A 40 1.86 4.02 -9.08
N ILE A 41 0.89 3.27 -8.55
CA ILE A 41 0.16 3.65 -7.33
C ILE A 41 1.12 3.73 -6.14
N THR A 42 1.96 2.72 -5.92
CA THR A 42 2.84 2.65 -4.75
C THR A 42 3.95 3.69 -4.79
N GLN A 43 4.59 3.89 -5.95
CA GLN A 43 5.58 4.95 -6.15
C GLN A 43 4.98 6.34 -5.97
N PHE A 44 3.74 6.57 -6.42
CA PHE A 44 3.04 7.83 -6.18
C PHE A 44 2.79 8.05 -4.68
N GLY A 45 2.37 7.01 -3.97
CA GLY A 45 2.11 7.04 -2.53
C GLY A 45 3.36 7.29 -1.71
N GLU A 46 4.45 6.58 -2.01
CA GLU A 46 5.73 6.68 -1.30
C GLU A 46 6.27 8.12 -1.35
N ASN A 47 6.29 8.73 -2.53
CA ASN A 47 6.77 10.11 -2.71
C ASN A 47 5.85 11.18 -2.07
N LEU A 48 4.65 10.80 -1.64
CA LEU A 48 3.63 11.71 -1.10
C LEU A 48 3.12 11.28 0.27
N ALA A 49 3.80 10.36 0.96
CA ALA A 49 3.38 9.84 2.27
C ALA A 49 3.08 10.99 3.25
N GLN A 50 3.99 11.97 3.34
CA GLN A 50 3.80 13.16 4.17
C GLN A 50 2.52 13.94 3.82
N LEU A 51 2.23 14.10 2.53
CA LEU A 51 1.04 14.81 2.07
C LEU A 51 -0.22 14.01 2.41
N ILE A 52 -0.21 12.70 2.26
CA ILE A 52 -1.31 11.79 2.62
C ILE A 52 -1.64 11.93 4.11
N VAL A 53 -0.63 11.97 4.98
CA VAL A 53 -0.76 12.20 6.42
C VAL A 53 -1.35 13.58 6.71
N GLN A 54 -0.84 14.64 6.09
CA GLN A 54 -1.38 16.01 6.25
C GLN A 54 -2.82 16.13 5.76
N MET A 55 -3.16 15.46 4.66
CA MET A 55 -4.52 15.39 4.11
C MET A 55 -5.48 14.65 5.02
N ALA A 56 -5.00 13.71 5.83
CA ALA A 56 -5.83 12.94 6.76
C ALA A 56 -6.31 13.79 7.96
N ILE A 57 -5.53 14.80 8.37
CA ILE A 57 -5.83 15.66 9.54
C ILE A 57 -6.31 17.07 9.19
N THR A 58 -6.40 17.41 7.90
CA THR A 58 -6.95 18.69 7.45
C THR A 58 -8.43 18.84 7.86
N PRO A 59 -8.95 20.04 8.14
CA PRO A 59 -10.38 20.21 8.44
C PRO A 59 -11.31 19.99 7.23
N ASN A 60 -10.77 19.79 6.02
CA ASN A 60 -11.56 19.55 4.81
C ASN A 60 -11.87 18.06 4.63
N GLN A 61 -13.13 17.67 4.90
CA GLN A 61 -13.61 16.30 4.80
C GLN A 61 -13.44 15.67 3.39
N GLN A 62 -13.51 16.47 2.32
CA GLN A 62 -13.28 15.95 0.96
C GLN A 62 -11.83 15.52 0.78
N ILE A 63 -10.88 16.29 1.31
CA ILE A 63 -9.45 15.99 1.25
C ILE A 63 -9.11 14.78 2.12
N GLN A 64 -9.70 14.68 3.32
CA GLN A 64 -9.59 13.50 4.17
C GLN A 64 -10.08 12.23 3.46
N THR A 65 -11.22 12.33 2.77
CA THR A 65 -11.79 11.22 1.99
C THR A 65 -10.84 10.75 0.89
N LEU A 66 -10.12 11.67 0.24
CA LEU A 66 -9.14 11.29 -0.78
C LEU A 66 -7.94 10.54 -0.18
N SER A 67 -7.43 10.99 0.98
CA SER A 67 -6.37 10.30 1.73
C SER A 67 -6.81 8.87 2.11
N HIS A 68 -8.00 8.74 2.71
CA HIS A 68 -8.58 7.44 3.03
C HIS A 68 -8.70 6.52 1.82
N LYS A 69 -9.28 7.00 0.72
CA LYS A 69 -9.43 6.21 -0.51
C LYS A 69 -8.09 5.74 -1.07
N PHE A 70 -7.05 6.56 -0.96
CA PHE A 70 -5.72 6.19 -1.42
C PHE A 70 -5.10 5.09 -0.54
N CYS A 71 -5.19 5.21 0.78
CA CYS A 71 -4.75 4.15 1.70
C CYS A 71 -5.50 2.84 1.45
N CYS A 72 -6.81 2.89 1.19
CA CYS A 72 -7.60 1.72 0.81
C CYS A 72 -7.16 1.12 -0.53
N LEU A 73 -6.82 1.95 -1.52
CA LEU A 73 -6.32 1.49 -2.81
C LEU A 73 -4.98 0.77 -2.67
N VAL A 74 -4.03 1.31 -1.89
CA VAL A 74 -2.77 0.60 -1.63
C VAL A 74 -3.02 -0.70 -0.86
N MET A 75 -3.91 -0.69 0.14
CA MET A 75 -4.30 -1.89 0.87
C MET A 75 -4.88 -2.98 -0.04
N LYS A 76 -5.66 -2.61 -1.05
CA LYS A 76 -6.17 -3.54 -2.07
C LYS A 76 -5.06 -4.18 -2.90
N CYS A 77 -3.99 -3.43 -3.19
CA CYS A 77 -2.81 -3.99 -3.83
C CYS A 77 -2.02 -4.91 -2.89
N THR A 78 -1.96 -4.60 -1.59
CA THR A 78 -1.31 -5.46 -0.58
C THR A 78 -2.06 -6.78 -0.43
N ASP A 79 -3.39 -6.71 -0.35
CA ASP A 79 -4.32 -7.84 -0.21
C ASP A 79 -4.66 -8.47 -1.58
N MET A 80 -3.72 -8.44 -2.52
CA MET A 80 -3.90 -9.05 -3.82
C MET A 80 -4.13 -10.54 -3.67
N LYS A 81 -5.19 -11.05 -4.30
CA LYS A 81 -5.52 -12.47 -4.27
C LYS A 81 -4.45 -13.28 -4.98
N GLY A 82 -4.07 -14.38 -4.33
CA GLY A 82 -3.08 -15.33 -4.84
C GLY A 82 -1.81 -15.35 -3.99
N GLN A 83 -1.02 -16.40 -4.16
CA GLN A 83 0.27 -16.59 -3.52
C GLN A 83 1.38 -15.91 -4.31
N TYR A 84 2.12 -15.03 -3.64
CA TYR A 84 3.38 -14.51 -4.18
C TYR A 84 4.45 -15.62 -4.22
N PRO A 85 5.33 -15.69 -5.25
CA PRO A 85 5.35 -14.86 -6.48
C PRO A 85 4.54 -15.45 -7.64
N VAL A 86 4.01 -16.66 -7.49
CA VAL A 86 3.52 -17.47 -8.61
C VAL A 86 2.18 -16.94 -9.16
N GLU A 87 1.24 -16.63 -8.27
CA GLU A 87 -0.10 -16.22 -8.64
C GLU A 87 -0.20 -14.70 -8.81
N GLU A 88 0.55 -13.93 -8.02
CA GLU A 88 0.59 -12.47 -8.06
C GLU A 88 1.96 -11.90 -7.63
N THR A 89 2.29 -10.71 -8.11
CA THR A 89 3.55 -9.97 -7.83
C THR A 89 3.31 -8.56 -7.29
N CYS A 90 2.04 -8.21 -7.02
CA CYS A 90 1.62 -6.86 -6.67
C CYS A 90 1.87 -6.53 -5.20
N SER A 91 1.69 -7.51 -4.30
CA SER A 91 1.70 -7.25 -2.86
C SER A 91 3.06 -6.75 -2.35
N GLU A 92 4.17 -7.32 -2.84
CA GLU A 92 5.56 -6.92 -2.50
C GLU A 92 5.81 -5.44 -2.80
N LEU A 93 5.27 -4.93 -3.91
CA LEU A 93 5.48 -3.55 -4.36
C LEU A 93 4.90 -2.49 -3.42
N THR A 94 4.07 -2.90 -2.47
CA THR A 94 3.41 -2.01 -1.52
C THR A 94 4.25 -1.73 -0.27
N PHE A 95 5.28 -2.53 0.01
CA PHE A 95 6.05 -2.43 1.26
C PHE A 95 6.71 -1.07 1.42
N SER A 96 7.33 -0.52 0.36
CA SER A 96 7.97 0.80 0.41
C SER A 96 7.00 1.91 0.81
N PHE A 97 5.75 1.84 0.34
CA PHE A 97 4.71 2.78 0.75
C PHE A 97 4.37 2.66 2.24
N TRP A 98 4.19 1.43 2.76
CA TRP A 98 3.84 1.23 4.17
C TRP A 98 4.93 1.73 5.11
N TYR A 99 6.20 1.51 4.76
CA TYR A 99 7.34 2.09 5.48
C TYR A 99 7.30 3.62 5.47
N ALA A 100 7.17 4.24 4.30
CA ALA A 100 7.14 5.69 4.18
C ALA A 100 5.95 6.30 4.96
N LEU A 101 4.78 5.64 4.93
CA LEU A 101 3.60 6.08 5.67
C LEU A 101 3.83 5.99 7.19
N GLN A 102 4.40 4.88 7.67
CA GLN A 102 4.70 4.70 9.09
C GLN A 102 5.72 5.73 9.58
N GLU A 103 6.77 6.00 8.80
CA GLU A 103 7.77 7.02 9.12
C GLU A 103 7.12 8.40 9.27
N GLU A 104 6.24 8.78 8.34
CA GLU A 104 5.56 10.09 8.38
C GLU A 104 4.51 10.18 9.50
N VAL A 105 3.87 9.08 9.88
CA VAL A 105 2.94 9.04 11.02
C VAL A 105 3.68 9.15 12.35
N THR A 106 4.84 8.50 12.48
CA THR A 106 5.60 8.42 13.73
C THR A 106 6.56 9.60 13.95
N SER A 107 7.00 10.28 12.89
CA SER A 107 7.92 11.42 12.96
C SER A 107 7.27 12.77 13.29
N ALA A 108 5.98 12.81 13.63
CA ALA A 108 5.32 14.06 13.98
C ALA A 108 5.89 14.67 15.28
N ASP A 109 6.49 15.87 15.18
CA ASP A 109 7.19 16.57 16.28
C ASP A 109 6.30 17.00 17.46
N GLU A 110 4.97 17.03 17.29
CA GLU A 110 4.01 17.47 18.30
C GLU A 110 3.28 16.26 18.90
N ASP A 111 3.50 15.97 20.19
CA ASP A 111 2.93 14.80 20.88
C ASP A 111 1.40 14.65 20.68
N GLU A 112 0.64 15.75 20.77
CA GLU A 112 -0.81 15.74 20.57
C GLU A 112 -1.19 15.38 19.12
N LYS A 113 -0.46 15.92 18.14
CA LYS A 113 -0.67 15.62 16.72
C LYS A 113 -0.29 14.18 16.40
N GLN A 114 0.80 13.69 17.00
CA GLN A 114 1.25 12.31 16.84
C GLN A 114 0.20 11.33 17.39
N ILE A 115 -0.39 11.60 18.56
CA ILE A 115 -1.47 10.78 19.11
C ILE A 115 -2.66 10.72 18.15
N VAL A 116 -3.11 11.86 17.62
CA VAL A 116 -4.21 11.92 16.65
C VAL A 116 -3.89 11.11 15.39
N LEU A 117 -2.66 11.23 14.86
CA LEU A 117 -2.23 10.47 13.70
C LEU A 117 -2.18 8.97 13.96
N LEU A 118 -1.65 8.55 15.11
CA LEU A 118 -1.61 7.14 15.51
C LEU A 118 -3.02 6.57 15.64
N GLU A 119 -3.95 7.30 16.26
CA GLU A 119 -5.35 6.87 16.36
C GLU A 119 -6.03 6.77 14.99
N LEU A 120 -5.78 7.76 14.12
CA LEU A 120 -6.37 7.81 12.79
C LEU A 120 -5.86 6.71 11.86
N PHE A 121 -4.57 6.39 11.93
CA PHE A 121 -3.93 5.41 11.04
C PHE A 121 -3.90 3.98 11.60
N ARG A 122 -4.07 3.79 12.92
CA ARG A 122 -4.20 2.48 13.59
C ARG A 122 -5.01 1.45 12.79
N PRO A 123 -6.25 1.73 12.32
CA PRO A 123 -7.04 0.71 11.62
C PRO A 123 -6.40 0.23 10.30
N TYR A 124 -5.60 1.05 9.61
CA TYR A 124 -4.89 0.59 8.41
C TYR A 124 -3.71 -0.31 8.76
N PHE A 125 -2.96 0.00 9.83
CA PHE A 125 -1.84 -0.84 10.26
C PHE A 125 -2.32 -2.15 10.88
N GLU A 126 -3.42 -2.15 11.63
CA GLU A 126 -4.05 -3.38 12.12
C GLU A 126 -4.50 -4.27 10.95
N ARG A 127 -5.17 -3.68 9.94
CA ARG A 127 -5.54 -4.42 8.73
C ARG A 127 -4.32 -4.89 7.93
N LEU A 128 -3.27 -4.07 7.84
CA LEU A 128 -2.02 -4.42 7.17
C LEU A 128 -1.43 -5.70 7.79
N ILE A 129 -1.30 -5.72 9.12
CA ILE A 129 -0.77 -6.88 9.85
C ILE A 129 -1.59 -8.15 9.55
N GLU A 130 -2.92 -8.07 9.58
CA GLU A 130 -3.78 -9.22 9.24
C GLU A 130 -3.50 -9.73 7.82
N VAL A 131 -3.41 -8.83 6.85
CA VAL A 131 -3.13 -9.16 5.44
C VAL A 131 -1.75 -9.77 5.32
N LEU A 132 -0.71 -9.15 5.88
CA LEU A 132 0.67 -9.64 5.76
C LEU A 132 0.86 -11.00 6.44
N ILE A 133 0.19 -11.26 7.57
CA ILE A 133 0.17 -12.59 8.18
C ILE A 133 -0.41 -13.63 7.21
N ALA A 134 -1.55 -13.32 6.59
CA ALA A 134 -2.16 -14.23 5.62
C ALA A 134 -1.27 -14.43 4.37
N LYS A 135 -0.65 -13.36 3.85
CA LYS A 135 0.25 -13.41 2.69
C LYS A 135 1.55 -14.18 2.97
N GLY A 136 2.03 -14.14 4.21
CA GLY A 136 3.22 -14.86 4.66
C GLY A 136 2.99 -16.36 4.92
N GLN A 137 1.74 -16.83 4.90
CA GLN A 137 1.40 -18.25 5.02
C GLN A 137 1.56 -18.94 3.66
N LEU A 138 2.19 -20.11 3.67
CA LEU A 138 2.28 -20.96 2.49
C LEU A 138 1.00 -21.78 2.37
N GLN A 139 0.39 -21.82 1.19
CA GLN A 139 -0.75 -22.70 0.94
C GLN A 139 -0.34 -24.18 0.95
N GLU A 140 -1.27 -25.07 1.30
CA GLU A 140 -1.00 -26.51 1.52
C GLU A 140 -0.46 -27.26 0.28
N ASN A 141 -0.66 -26.72 -0.93
CA ASN A 141 -0.16 -27.29 -2.18
C ASN A 141 1.03 -26.49 -2.74
N ASP A 142 2.21 -26.68 -2.15
CA ASP A 142 3.46 -26.05 -2.61
C ASP A 142 4.07 -26.72 -3.85
N SER A 143 3.41 -27.75 -4.41
CA SER A 143 3.87 -28.52 -5.56
C SER A 143 4.01 -27.70 -6.85
N ILE A 144 3.34 -26.54 -6.91
CA ILE A 144 3.43 -25.58 -8.01
C ILE A 144 4.69 -24.69 -7.94
N PHE A 145 5.39 -24.69 -6.80
CA PHE A 145 6.55 -23.84 -6.58
C PHE A 145 7.83 -24.54 -7.01
N THR A 146 8.60 -23.88 -7.87
CA THR A 146 9.98 -24.27 -8.14
C THR A 146 10.86 -23.95 -6.93
N SER A 147 12.10 -24.48 -6.92
CA SER A 147 13.08 -24.11 -5.90
C SER A 147 13.38 -22.61 -5.88
N GLU A 148 13.32 -21.95 -7.04
CA GLU A 148 13.50 -20.51 -7.16
C GLU A 148 12.31 -19.75 -6.55
N ASP A 149 11.07 -20.16 -6.87
CA ASP A 149 9.87 -19.55 -6.27
C ASP A 149 9.85 -19.67 -4.74
N LYS A 150 10.34 -20.79 -4.20
CA LYS A 150 10.46 -20.99 -2.75
C LYS A 150 11.47 -20.04 -2.11
N GLU A 151 12.58 -19.76 -2.78
CA GLU A 151 13.58 -18.80 -2.30
C GLU A 151 13.05 -17.37 -2.41
N THR A 152 12.41 -17.01 -3.51
CA THR A 152 11.75 -15.71 -3.69
C THR A 152 10.67 -15.49 -2.62
N PHE A 153 9.84 -16.51 -2.35
CA PHE A 153 8.87 -16.43 -1.27
C PHE A 153 9.51 -16.35 0.12
N ARG A 154 10.67 -16.99 0.33
CA ARG A 154 11.44 -16.86 1.58
C ARG A 154 11.90 -15.42 1.79
N CYS A 155 12.41 -14.75 0.76
CA CYS A 155 12.77 -13.32 0.81
C CYS A 155 11.55 -12.45 1.10
N TYR A 156 10.44 -12.66 0.39
CA TYR A 156 9.19 -11.96 0.63
C TYR A 156 8.70 -12.05 2.08
N ARG A 157 8.86 -13.21 2.74
CA ARG A 157 8.54 -13.37 4.17
C ARG A 157 9.47 -12.59 5.09
N VAL A 158 10.73 -12.41 4.71
CA VAL A 158 11.66 -11.52 5.43
C VAL A 158 11.18 -10.08 5.29
N ASP A 159 10.85 -9.64 4.07
CA ASP A 159 10.36 -8.28 3.83
C ASP A 159 9.03 -7.99 4.57
N ILE A 160 8.13 -8.97 4.64
CA ILE A 160 6.92 -8.91 5.49
C ILE A 160 7.31 -8.66 6.96
N THR A 161 8.30 -9.41 7.46
CA THR A 161 8.72 -9.32 8.86
C THR A 161 9.33 -7.97 9.15
N ASP A 162 10.11 -7.43 8.22
CA ASP A 162 10.70 -6.11 8.35
C ASP A 162 9.62 -5.01 8.29
N THR A 163 8.47 -5.25 7.64
CA THR A 163 7.38 -4.27 7.45
C THR A 163 6.43 -4.21 8.65
N MET A 164 6.39 -5.27 9.47
CA MET A 164 5.54 -5.37 10.67
C MET A 164 6.16 -4.70 11.90
#